data_AF-A0A0Q9CU24-F1
#
_entry.id   AF-A0A0Q9CU24-F1
#
_cell.length_a   1.000
_cell.length_b   1.000
_cell.length_c   1.000
_cell.angle_alpha   90.00
_cell.angle_beta   90.00
_cell.angle_gamma   90.00
#
_symmetry.space_group_name_H-M   'P 1'
#
loop_
_entity.id
_entity.type
_entity.pdbx_description
1 polymer ?
#
loop_
_entity_poly.entity_id
_entity_poly.type
_entity_poly.pdbx_seq_one_letter_code
_entity_poly.pdbx_strand_id
1 'polypeptide(L)'
;MAALGWKIHGDGKRVEPGAVVSTDERLSWPRTIGIGMQHVVAMFGATFLVPLLTGFSPATTLFFSAIGTIGFLLITRNRLPSYLGSSFAFIAPITAASASGGQSVAVGGILVTGLVLALIGVVVHFAGPRWIDVTMPPIVTGTIVALIGLNLAPAAWNNFKVFPVTAFVTLASIILITVLFKGIIGRLAILLGVIIGYVVATIRGEVDFAPVSDASWLGLPEFVTPTFDVAVLGLFVPVVLVLVAENVGHVKSVAAMTGKNLDDLTGRALFADGLATTFAGIGGGSGTTTYAENIGVMAATRVYSTAAYWVAGVTALVLSMSPKFGALIATIPAGVLGGATTMLYGMIGILGARIWVQNKVDFSDPVNLTTAAVPLVVGIANFTWVIGDVTFEGIALGTASALVIYHVMRNISRWRGTSQEPASPASVPGGEEMADR
;
A
#
# COMPACT_ATOMS: atom_id res chain seq x y z
N MET A 1 -18.64 -9.06 24.39
CA MET A 1 -18.58 -7.59 24.60
C MET A 1 -18.83 -6.91 23.27
N ALA A 2 -19.73 -5.91 23.26
CA ALA A 2 -20.57 -5.51 22.12
C ALA A 2 -19.82 -5.29 20.80
N ALA A 3 -20.27 -5.97 19.73
CA ALA A 3 -19.70 -5.88 18.38
C ALA A 3 -19.80 -4.48 17.73
N LEU A 4 -20.56 -3.55 18.32
CA LEU A 4 -20.84 -2.22 17.78
C LEU A 4 -20.86 -1.09 18.85
N GLY A 5 -20.41 -1.38 20.08
CA GLY A 5 -20.51 -0.42 21.19
C GLY A 5 -19.18 0.29 21.46
N TRP A 6 -19.03 1.55 21.02
CA TRP A 6 -17.90 2.41 21.43
C TRP A 6 -18.24 3.21 22.68
N LYS A 7 -17.34 3.18 23.67
CA LYS A 7 -17.44 4.05 24.86
C LYS A 7 -17.08 5.49 24.49
N ILE A 8 -17.72 6.46 25.12
CA ILE A 8 -17.30 7.86 24.96
C ILE A 8 -16.00 8.06 25.74
N HIS A 9 -14.96 8.58 25.09
CA HIS A 9 -13.70 8.93 25.73
C HIS A 9 -13.85 10.22 26.53
N GLY A 10 -13.74 10.16 27.85
CA GLY A 10 -13.89 11.32 28.73
C GLY A 10 -15.23 12.06 28.49
N ASP A 11 -15.16 13.34 28.15
CA ASP A 11 -16.32 14.17 27.79
C ASP A 11 -16.71 14.08 26.30
N GLY A 12 -15.94 13.31 25.51
CA GLY A 12 -16.09 13.16 24.06
C GLY A 12 -15.65 14.40 23.26
N LYS A 13 -15.07 15.42 23.89
CA LYS A 13 -14.74 16.69 23.25
C LYS A 13 -13.25 16.95 23.11
N ARG A 14 -12.45 16.54 24.10
CA ARG A 14 -11.00 16.80 24.13
C ARG A 14 -10.23 15.52 24.42
N VAL A 15 -9.04 15.42 23.83
CA VAL A 15 -8.04 14.42 24.19
C VAL A 15 -7.04 15.17 25.08
N GLU A 16 -6.94 14.77 26.35
CA GLU A 16 -6.01 15.41 27.28
C GLU A 16 -4.56 15.21 26.84
N PRO A 17 -3.62 16.12 27.20
CA PRO A 17 -2.21 15.95 26.89
C PRO A 17 -1.69 14.60 27.43
N GLY A 18 -1.19 13.74 26.55
CA GLY A 18 -0.72 12.40 26.93
C GLY A 18 -1.78 11.30 26.84
N ALA A 19 -3.08 11.63 26.80
CA ALA A 19 -4.15 10.68 26.58
C ALA A 19 -4.24 10.26 25.10
N VAL A 20 -4.85 9.09 24.88
CA VAL A 20 -5.16 8.54 23.55
C VAL A 20 -6.59 8.02 23.55
N VAL A 21 -7.30 8.19 22.43
CA VAL A 21 -8.63 7.55 22.27
C VAL A 21 -8.40 6.11 21.82
N SER A 22 -8.80 5.15 22.65
CA SER A 22 -8.58 3.73 22.36
C SER A 22 -9.45 3.22 21.22
N THR A 23 -9.13 2.01 20.75
CA THR A 23 -9.80 1.33 19.64
C THR A 23 -11.29 1.09 19.86
N ASP A 24 -11.70 0.86 21.12
CA ASP A 24 -13.07 0.63 21.59
C ASP A 24 -13.75 1.90 22.13
N GLU A 25 -13.10 3.05 22.00
CA GLU A 25 -13.64 4.35 22.40
C GLU A 25 -14.00 5.20 21.18
N ARG A 26 -14.73 6.29 21.40
CA ARG A 26 -15.01 7.33 20.41
C ARG A 26 -15.11 8.71 21.05
N LEU A 27 -14.93 9.73 20.23
CA LEU A 27 -15.33 11.10 20.57
C LEU A 27 -16.85 11.28 20.37
N SER A 28 -17.35 12.49 20.63
CA SER A 28 -18.69 12.92 20.21
C SER A 28 -18.86 12.70 18.72
N TRP A 29 -20.04 12.25 18.27
CA TRP A 29 -20.29 11.91 16.87
C TRP A 29 -19.83 12.97 15.85
N PRO A 30 -20.08 14.29 16.03
CA PRO A 30 -19.58 15.28 15.08
C PRO A 30 -18.05 15.26 14.92
N ARG A 31 -17.31 15.03 16.01
CA ARG A 31 -15.85 14.92 15.98
C ARG A 31 -15.40 13.61 15.36
N THR A 32 -16.04 12.49 15.74
CA THR A 32 -15.75 11.17 15.12
C THR A 32 -15.98 11.22 13.62
N ILE A 33 -17.04 11.91 13.18
CA ILE A 33 -17.32 12.11 11.75
C ILE A 33 -16.21 12.94 11.11
N GLY A 34 -15.82 14.05 11.73
CA GLY A 34 -14.70 14.87 11.24
C GLY A 34 -13.39 14.09 11.11
N ILE A 35 -13.04 13.24 12.08
CA ILE A 35 -11.85 12.39 12.02
C ILE A 35 -12.01 11.30 10.93
N GLY A 36 -13.18 10.69 10.81
CA GLY A 36 -13.46 9.74 9.72
C GLY A 36 -13.30 10.37 8.34
N MET A 37 -13.78 11.59 8.15
CA MET A 37 -13.57 12.35 6.91
C MET A 37 -12.09 12.66 6.68
N GLN A 38 -11.30 12.94 7.72
CA GLN A 38 -9.85 13.11 7.57
C GLN A 38 -9.16 11.83 7.06
N HIS A 39 -9.61 10.65 7.51
CA HIS A 39 -9.12 9.38 6.98
C HIS A 39 -9.46 9.19 5.50
N VAL A 40 -10.66 9.60 5.06
CA VAL A 40 -11.04 9.60 3.64
C VAL A 40 -10.15 10.52 2.82
N VAL A 41 -9.87 11.72 3.33
CA VAL A 41 -8.98 12.69 2.67
C VAL A 41 -7.54 12.14 2.60
N ALA A 42 -7.07 11.47 3.65
CA ALA A 42 -5.70 10.94 3.69
C ALA A 42 -5.45 9.80 2.70
N MET A 43 -6.40 8.89 2.54
CA MET A 43 -6.26 7.77 1.60
C MET A 43 -6.51 8.18 0.14
N PHE A 44 -7.09 9.36 -0.09
CA PHE A 44 -7.57 9.82 -1.39
C PHE A 44 -6.48 9.77 -2.45
N GLY A 45 -5.28 10.26 -2.12
CA GLY A 45 -4.15 10.28 -3.04
C GLY A 45 -3.85 8.88 -3.60
N ALA A 46 -3.51 7.93 -2.73
CA ALA A 46 -3.12 6.59 -3.15
C ALA A 46 -4.28 5.75 -3.74
N THR A 47 -5.49 5.86 -3.17
CA THR A 47 -6.62 4.98 -3.54
C THR A 47 -7.06 5.20 -4.99
N PHE A 48 -7.04 6.45 -5.46
CA PHE A 48 -7.44 6.79 -6.83
C PHE A 48 -6.31 6.72 -7.85
N LEU A 49 -5.05 6.83 -7.42
CA LEU A 49 -3.93 6.77 -8.35
C LEU A 49 -3.84 5.40 -9.04
N VAL A 50 -4.03 4.29 -8.31
CA VAL A 50 -3.99 2.95 -8.92
C VAL A 50 -5.00 2.81 -10.06
N PRO A 51 -6.32 3.03 -9.86
CA PRO A 51 -7.27 2.87 -10.95
C PRO A 51 -7.02 3.83 -12.11
N LEU A 52 -6.56 5.07 -11.86
CA LEU A 52 -6.20 6.00 -12.92
C LEU A 52 -5.01 5.52 -13.77
N LEU A 53 -4.02 4.89 -13.13
CA LEU A 53 -2.84 4.37 -13.82
C LEU A 53 -3.10 3.05 -14.55
N THR A 54 -4.08 2.27 -14.08
CA THR A 54 -4.42 0.97 -14.66
C THR A 54 -5.65 1.00 -15.58
N GLY A 55 -6.30 2.15 -15.72
CA GLY A 55 -7.55 2.29 -16.48
C GLY A 55 -8.78 1.68 -15.80
N PHE A 56 -8.71 1.37 -14.50
CA PHE A 56 -9.87 0.90 -13.74
C PHE A 56 -10.76 2.07 -13.34
N SER A 57 -12.02 1.80 -13.02
CA SER A 57 -12.95 2.82 -12.51
C SER A 57 -12.58 3.28 -11.10
N PRO A 58 -12.29 4.58 -10.88
CA PRO A 58 -12.05 5.14 -9.56
C PRO A 58 -13.22 4.91 -8.59
N ALA A 59 -14.45 4.99 -9.09
CA ALA A 59 -15.66 4.77 -8.31
C ALA A 59 -15.79 3.31 -7.86
N THR A 60 -15.53 2.35 -8.76
CA THR A 60 -15.62 0.91 -8.46
C THR A 60 -14.55 0.49 -7.46
N THR A 61 -13.33 1.00 -7.63
CA THR A 61 -12.25 0.78 -6.65
C THR A 61 -12.59 1.35 -5.28
N LEU A 62 -13.16 2.55 -5.20
CA LEU A 62 -13.60 3.13 -3.93
C LEU A 62 -14.73 2.32 -3.27
N PHE A 63 -15.67 1.82 -4.07
CA PHE A 63 -16.78 0.99 -3.60
C PHE A 63 -16.29 -0.29 -2.92
N PHE A 64 -15.39 -1.03 -3.56
CA PHE A 64 -14.83 -2.26 -2.96
C PHE A 64 -13.85 -1.98 -1.83
N SER A 65 -13.11 -0.87 -1.87
CA SER A 65 -12.30 -0.40 -0.74
C SER A 65 -13.16 -0.11 0.51
N ALA A 66 -14.33 0.50 0.33
CA ALA A 66 -15.28 0.77 1.41
C ALA A 66 -15.86 -0.52 2.01
N ILE A 67 -16.32 -1.44 1.16
CA ILE A 67 -16.83 -2.77 1.58
C ILE A 67 -15.73 -3.55 2.29
N GLY A 68 -14.53 -3.57 1.71
CA GLY A 68 -13.35 -4.21 2.28
C GLY A 68 -13.02 -3.67 3.66
N THR A 69 -13.01 -2.35 3.83
CA THR A 69 -12.77 -1.70 5.13
C THR A 69 -13.82 -2.10 6.17
N ILE A 70 -15.09 -2.10 5.80
CA ILE A 70 -16.17 -2.54 6.70
C ILE A 70 -15.98 -4.02 7.09
N GLY A 71 -15.72 -4.89 6.11
CA GLY A 71 -15.45 -6.30 6.33
C GLY A 71 -14.22 -6.52 7.23
N PHE A 72 -13.17 -5.74 7.04
CA PHE A 72 -11.96 -5.78 7.85
C PHE A 72 -12.22 -5.44 9.31
N LEU A 73 -12.97 -4.37 9.58
CA LEU A 73 -13.33 -3.98 10.94
C LEU A 73 -14.19 -5.05 11.63
N LEU A 74 -15.09 -5.70 10.89
CA LEU A 74 -15.90 -6.81 11.41
C LEU A 74 -15.06 -8.05 11.73
N ILE A 75 -14.21 -8.49 10.80
CA ILE A 75 -13.37 -9.68 10.95
C ILE A 75 -12.35 -9.50 12.09
N THR A 76 -11.76 -8.32 12.20
CA THR A 76 -10.82 -7.96 13.28
C THR A 76 -11.53 -7.58 14.59
N ARG A 77 -12.87 -7.63 14.62
CA ARG A 77 -13.71 -7.33 15.78
C ARG A 77 -13.45 -5.95 16.39
N ASN A 78 -13.26 -4.93 15.55
CA ASN A 78 -13.00 -3.54 15.95
C ASN A 78 -11.76 -3.36 16.86
N ARG A 79 -10.80 -4.32 16.83
CA ARG A 79 -9.56 -4.22 17.60
C ARG A 79 -8.39 -3.64 16.80
N LEU A 80 -8.50 -3.62 15.46
CA LEU A 80 -7.45 -3.15 14.57
C LEU A 80 -7.97 -1.98 13.71
N PRO A 81 -7.68 -0.73 14.09
CA PRO A 81 -8.05 0.44 13.29
C PRO A 81 -7.25 0.48 11.99
N SER A 82 -7.92 0.20 10.87
CA SER A 82 -7.30 0.24 9.55
C SER A 82 -8.32 0.56 8.48
N TYR A 83 -7.84 1.19 7.42
CA TYR A 83 -8.58 1.42 6.18
C TYR A 83 -7.90 0.61 5.08
N LEU A 84 -8.71 -0.05 4.23
CA LEU A 84 -8.22 -0.79 3.08
C LEU A 84 -8.36 0.05 1.82
N GLY A 85 -7.26 0.39 1.17
CA GLY A 85 -7.24 1.10 -0.11
C GLY A 85 -6.43 0.34 -1.16
N SER A 86 -6.32 0.91 -2.36
CA SER A 86 -5.61 0.29 -3.49
C SER A 86 -4.13 0.06 -3.19
N SER A 87 -3.63 -1.15 -3.43
CA SER A 87 -2.19 -1.44 -3.29
C SER A 87 -1.43 -1.15 -4.59
N PHE A 88 -0.33 -0.41 -4.48
CA PHE A 88 0.55 -0.11 -5.60
C PHE A 88 1.25 -1.34 -6.18
N ALA A 89 1.36 -2.42 -5.40
CA ALA A 89 1.93 -3.68 -5.87
C ALA A 89 1.12 -4.28 -7.03
N PHE A 90 -0.15 -3.92 -7.19
CA PHE A 90 -0.97 -4.38 -8.31
C PHE A 90 -0.78 -3.61 -9.62
N ILE A 91 -0.14 -2.43 -9.63
CA ILE A 91 -0.10 -1.58 -10.85
C ILE A 91 0.52 -2.34 -12.02
N ALA A 92 1.75 -2.84 -11.86
CA ALA A 92 2.46 -3.56 -12.90
C ALA A 92 1.70 -4.81 -13.39
N PRO A 93 1.30 -5.77 -12.53
CA PRO A 93 0.60 -6.96 -12.99
C PRO A 93 -0.79 -6.67 -13.57
N ILE A 94 -1.52 -5.65 -13.09
CA ILE A 94 -2.76 -5.23 -13.73
C ILE A 94 -2.47 -4.70 -15.15
N THR A 95 -1.46 -3.85 -15.33
CA THR A 95 -1.15 -3.30 -16.66
C THR A 95 -0.72 -4.39 -17.64
N ALA A 96 0.12 -5.33 -17.20
CA ALA A 96 0.56 -6.46 -18.02
C ALA A 96 -0.59 -7.42 -18.36
N ALA A 97 -1.39 -7.82 -17.37
CA ALA A 97 -2.53 -8.70 -17.59
C ALA A 97 -3.60 -8.04 -18.49
N SER A 98 -3.86 -6.75 -18.30
CA SER A 98 -4.80 -6.00 -19.14
C SER A 98 -4.34 -5.90 -20.59
N ALA A 99 -3.03 -5.79 -20.84
CA ALA A 99 -2.47 -5.80 -22.18
C ALA A 99 -2.60 -7.17 -22.88
N SER A 100 -2.63 -8.27 -22.11
CA SER A 100 -2.74 -9.64 -22.66
C SER A 100 -4.17 -10.03 -23.08
N GLY A 101 -5.17 -9.66 -22.29
CA GLY A 101 -6.55 -10.14 -22.48
C GLY A 101 -7.63 -9.19 -21.98
N GLY A 102 -7.29 -7.92 -21.77
CA GLY A 102 -8.21 -6.89 -21.30
C GLY A 102 -8.40 -6.88 -19.78
N GLN A 103 -9.20 -5.91 -19.32
CA GLN A 103 -9.36 -5.62 -17.90
C GLN A 103 -9.92 -6.81 -17.10
N SER A 104 -10.80 -7.63 -17.70
CA SER A 104 -11.40 -8.80 -17.03
C SER A 104 -10.36 -9.84 -16.61
N VAL A 105 -9.28 -10.01 -17.38
CA VAL A 105 -8.17 -10.91 -17.05
C VAL A 105 -7.37 -10.39 -15.85
N ALA A 106 -7.08 -9.09 -15.81
CA ALA A 106 -6.46 -8.47 -14.65
C ALA A 106 -7.33 -8.60 -13.38
N VAL A 107 -8.66 -8.42 -13.52
CA VAL A 107 -9.64 -8.59 -12.44
C VAL A 107 -9.67 -10.04 -11.92
N GLY A 108 -9.56 -11.03 -12.81
CA GLY A 108 -9.38 -12.45 -12.43
C GLY A 108 -8.10 -12.69 -11.64
N GLY A 109 -6.98 -12.06 -12.04
CA GLY A 109 -5.72 -12.10 -11.29
C GLY A 109 -5.84 -11.51 -9.87
N ILE A 110 -6.52 -10.37 -9.73
CA ILE A 110 -6.82 -9.76 -8.42
C ILE A 110 -7.65 -10.70 -7.56
N LEU A 111 -8.69 -11.32 -8.12
CA LEU A 111 -9.55 -12.26 -7.39
C LEU A 111 -8.73 -13.42 -6.81
N VAL A 112 -7.91 -14.07 -7.65
CA VAL A 112 -7.06 -15.19 -7.23
C VAL A 112 -6.05 -14.74 -6.18
N THR A 113 -5.44 -13.57 -6.36
CA THR A 113 -4.51 -12.98 -5.37
C THR A 113 -5.18 -12.82 -4.01
N GLY A 114 -6.41 -12.30 -3.98
CA GLY A 114 -7.19 -12.15 -2.76
C GLY A 114 -7.49 -13.49 -2.09
N LEU A 115 -7.85 -14.52 -2.88
CA LEU A 115 -8.11 -15.86 -2.34
C LEU A 115 -6.85 -16.49 -1.74
N VAL A 116 -5.71 -16.34 -2.40
CA VAL A 116 -4.41 -16.82 -1.89
C VAL A 116 -4.03 -16.08 -0.61
N LEU A 117 -4.17 -14.75 -0.58
CA LEU A 117 -3.90 -13.96 0.62
C LEU A 117 -4.84 -14.33 1.78
N ALA A 118 -6.12 -14.57 1.49
CA ALA A 118 -7.08 -15.03 2.48
C ALA A 118 -6.67 -16.39 3.06
N LEU A 119 -6.29 -17.34 2.20
CA LEU A 119 -5.79 -18.64 2.61
C LEU A 119 -4.53 -18.52 3.49
N ILE A 120 -3.57 -17.67 3.12
CA ILE A 120 -2.39 -17.38 3.94
C ILE A 120 -2.82 -16.83 5.31
N GLY A 121 -3.80 -15.92 5.35
CA GLY A 121 -4.35 -15.41 6.60
C GLY A 121 -4.94 -16.49 7.50
N VAL A 122 -5.66 -17.46 6.93
CA VAL A 122 -6.16 -18.64 7.66
C VAL A 122 -4.99 -19.46 8.22
N VAL A 123 -3.97 -19.74 7.40
CA VAL A 123 -2.77 -20.49 7.83
C VAL A 123 -2.07 -19.76 8.97
N VAL A 124 -1.86 -18.45 8.87
CA VAL A 124 -1.24 -17.62 9.91
C VAL A 124 -2.10 -17.59 11.18
N HIS A 125 -3.42 -17.63 11.07
CA HIS A 125 -4.31 -17.65 12.23
C HIS A 125 -4.09 -18.89 13.10
N PHE A 126 -3.79 -20.04 12.49
CA PHE A 126 -3.57 -21.30 13.21
C PHE A 126 -2.11 -21.61 13.51
N ALA A 127 -1.20 -21.35 12.56
CA ALA A 127 0.21 -21.70 12.65
C ALA A 127 1.11 -20.56 13.19
N GLY A 128 0.56 -19.34 13.31
CA GLY A 128 1.32 -18.14 13.65
C GLY A 128 2.13 -17.56 12.48
N PRO A 129 2.69 -16.34 12.63
CA PRO A 129 3.38 -15.63 11.54
C PRO A 129 4.85 -16.02 11.38
N ARG A 130 5.44 -16.81 12.30
CA ARG A 130 6.89 -17.03 12.37
C ARG A 130 7.51 -17.60 11.09
N TRP A 131 6.77 -18.42 10.35
CA TRP A 131 7.27 -18.97 9.09
C TRP A 131 7.45 -17.87 8.04
N ILE A 132 6.60 -16.84 8.03
CA ILE A 132 6.74 -15.67 7.16
C ILE A 132 8.07 -14.98 7.47
N ASP A 133 8.35 -14.71 8.75
CA ASP A 133 9.59 -14.06 9.18
C ASP A 133 10.85 -14.83 8.76
N VAL A 134 10.76 -16.17 8.75
CA VAL A 134 11.87 -17.05 8.31
C VAL A 134 12.02 -17.05 6.79
N THR A 135 10.92 -17.09 6.05
CA THR A 135 10.93 -17.10 4.57
C THR A 135 11.19 -15.73 3.94
N MET A 136 10.83 -14.65 4.63
CA MET A 136 10.92 -13.29 4.13
C MET A 136 11.55 -12.37 5.18
N PRO A 137 12.81 -12.64 5.57
CA PRO A 137 13.51 -11.77 6.52
C PRO A 137 13.64 -10.34 5.97
N PRO A 138 13.94 -9.35 6.82
CA PRO A 138 13.93 -7.94 6.44
C PRO A 138 14.74 -7.59 5.18
N ILE A 139 15.85 -8.31 4.92
CA ILE A 139 16.60 -8.16 3.68
C ILE A 139 15.75 -8.50 2.44
N VAL A 140 15.09 -9.67 2.42
CA VAL A 140 14.25 -10.12 1.30
C VAL A 140 13.05 -9.19 1.14
N THR A 141 12.34 -8.91 2.23
CA THR A 141 11.16 -8.04 2.20
C THR A 141 11.51 -6.62 1.73
N GLY A 142 12.57 -6.02 2.28
CA GLY A 142 13.03 -4.69 1.87
C GLY A 142 13.46 -4.65 0.39
N THR A 143 14.10 -5.71 -0.11
CA THR A 143 14.45 -5.84 -1.54
C THR A 143 13.22 -5.88 -2.43
N ILE A 144 12.22 -6.70 -2.11
CA ILE A 144 11.00 -6.82 -2.92
C ILE A 144 10.24 -5.49 -2.95
N VAL A 145 10.09 -4.82 -1.81
CA VAL A 145 9.43 -3.51 -1.73
C VAL A 145 10.19 -2.45 -2.53
N ALA A 146 11.52 -2.38 -2.36
CA ALA A 146 12.35 -1.42 -3.10
C ALA A 146 12.27 -1.66 -4.62
N LEU A 147 12.30 -2.93 -5.02
CA LEU A 147 12.21 -3.35 -6.40
C LEU A 147 10.92 -2.87 -7.07
N ILE A 148 9.77 -3.03 -6.42
CA ILE A 148 8.47 -2.64 -6.97
C ILE A 148 8.41 -1.14 -7.21
N GLY A 149 8.83 -0.34 -6.22
CA GLY A 149 8.87 1.11 -6.36
C GLY A 149 9.76 1.55 -7.52
N LEU A 150 10.96 0.98 -7.64
CA LEU A 150 11.92 1.36 -8.67
C LEU A 150 11.57 0.83 -10.07
N ASN A 151 10.95 -0.35 -10.18
CA ASN A 151 10.47 -0.90 -11.47
C ASN A 151 9.37 -0.02 -12.10
N LEU A 152 8.59 0.70 -11.29
CA LEU A 152 7.54 1.62 -11.77
C LEU A 152 8.06 2.99 -12.24
N ALA A 153 9.36 3.27 -12.10
CA ALA A 153 9.96 4.54 -12.51
C ALA A 153 9.71 4.92 -14.00
N PRO A 154 9.77 3.99 -14.98
CA PRO A 154 9.45 4.31 -16.38
C PRO A 154 7.99 4.79 -16.56
N ALA A 155 7.04 4.24 -15.79
CA ALA A 155 5.64 4.67 -15.86
C ALA A 155 5.47 6.12 -15.35
N ALA A 156 6.19 6.50 -14.30
CA ALA A 156 6.20 7.89 -13.83
C ALA A 156 6.76 8.82 -14.93
N TRP A 157 7.88 8.48 -15.56
CA TRP A 157 8.45 9.28 -16.64
C TRP A 157 7.54 9.40 -17.86
N ASN A 158 6.89 8.30 -18.26
CA ASN A 158 5.98 8.28 -19.40
C ASN A 158 4.77 9.19 -19.20
N ASN A 159 4.27 9.33 -17.96
CA ASN A 159 3.24 10.30 -17.61
C ASN A 159 3.81 11.73 -17.52
N PHE A 160 4.98 11.88 -16.88
CA PHE A 160 5.62 13.17 -16.65
C PHE A 160 5.88 13.93 -17.97
N LYS A 161 6.36 13.23 -19.00
CA LYS A 161 6.74 13.84 -20.28
C LYS A 161 5.56 14.31 -21.14
N VAL A 162 4.32 13.91 -20.84
CA VAL A 162 3.13 14.33 -21.61
C VAL A 162 2.83 15.82 -21.37
N PHE A 163 2.80 16.24 -20.09
CA PHE A 163 2.63 17.64 -19.69
C PHE A 163 3.70 18.02 -18.66
N PRO A 164 4.95 18.28 -19.09
CA PRO A 164 6.11 18.39 -18.20
C PRO A 164 6.03 19.57 -17.24
N VAL A 165 5.40 20.68 -17.65
CA VAL A 165 5.20 21.85 -16.77
C VAL A 165 4.27 21.49 -15.61
N THR A 166 3.10 20.92 -15.92
CA THR A 166 2.12 20.46 -14.94
C THR A 166 2.71 19.40 -14.01
N ALA A 167 3.48 18.45 -14.56
CA ALA A 167 4.15 17.41 -13.79
C ALA A 167 5.20 17.99 -12.83
N PHE A 168 6.03 18.91 -13.31
CA PHE A 168 7.02 19.60 -12.48
C PHE A 168 6.35 20.41 -11.38
N VAL A 169 5.30 21.18 -11.68
CA VAL A 169 4.58 21.95 -10.66
C VAL A 169 3.95 21.03 -9.62
N THR A 170 3.35 19.92 -10.06
CA THR A 170 2.78 18.92 -9.14
C THR A 170 3.86 18.38 -8.20
N LEU A 171 4.97 17.88 -8.74
CA LEU A 171 6.09 17.34 -7.95
C LEU A 171 6.69 18.38 -7.01
N ALA A 172 6.97 19.58 -7.51
CA ALA A 172 7.53 20.68 -6.72
C ALA A 172 6.58 21.08 -5.58
N SER A 173 5.27 21.09 -5.83
CA SER A 173 4.25 21.37 -4.81
C SER A 173 4.24 20.29 -3.72
N ILE A 174 4.30 19.01 -4.10
CA ILE A 174 4.37 17.90 -3.13
C ILE A 174 5.62 18.05 -2.24
N ILE A 175 6.78 18.28 -2.86
CA ILE A 175 8.05 18.46 -2.14
C ILE A 175 7.94 19.64 -1.19
N LEU A 176 7.50 20.80 -1.69
CA LEU A 176 7.41 22.03 -0.92
C LEU A 176 6.43 21.92 0.25
N ILE A 177 5.25 21.34 0.04
CA ILE A 177 4.25 21.15 1.11
C ILE A 177 4.78 20.23 2.21
N THR A 178 5.56 19.20 1.84
CA THR A 178 6.15 18.24 2.79
C THR A 178 7.10 18.91 3.78
N VAL A 179 7.84 19.95 3.35
CA VAL A 179 8.78 20.69 4.22
C VAL A 179 8.19 21.96 4.84
N LEU A 180 7.25 22.64 4.17
CA LEU A 180 6.64 23.86 4.71
C LEU A 180 5.68 23.60 5.87
N PHE A 181 4.96 22.47 5.83
CA PHE A 181 3.89 22.19 6.79
C PHE A 181 4.19 20.97 7.66
N LYS A 182 3.78 21.04 8.94
CA LYS A 182 3.84 19.91 9.89
C LYS A 182 2.44 19.31 10.10
N GLY A 183 2.38 18.17 10.79
CA GLY A 183 1.11 17.59 11.24
C GLY A 183 0.32 16.91 10.14
N ILE A 184 -0.97 17.25 10.00
CA ILE A 184 -1.87 16.64 8.99
C ILE A 184 -1.57 17.18 7.59
N ILE A 185 -1.32 18.48 7.45
CA ILE A 185 -1.09 19.11 6.15
C ILE A 185 0.14 18.51 5.45
N GLY A 186 1.25 18.31 6.18
CA GLY A 186 2.44 17.64 5.63
C GLY A 186 2.19 16.17 5.25
N ARG A 187 1.28 15.47 5.94
CA ARG A 187 0.86 14.10 5.56
C ARG A 187 -0.03 14.07 4.32
N LEU A 188 -0.74 15.17 4.04
CA LEU A 188 -1.58 15.35 2.86
C LEU A 188 -0.82 15.99 1.68
N ALA A 189 0.51 16.08 1.74
CA ALA A 189 1.32 16.76 0.73
C ALA A 189 1.07 16.25 -0.69
N ILE A 190 0.88 14.94 -0.85
CA ILE A 190 0.61 14.30 -2.14
C ILE A 190 -0.75 14.75 -2.68
N LEU A 191 -1.80 14.69 -1.85
CA LEU A 191 -3.14 15.15 -2.23
C LEU A 191 -3.14 16.63 -2.61
N LEU A 192 -2.56 17.48 -1.76
CA LEU A 192 -2.52 18.91 -1.98
C LEU A 192 -1.70 19.28 -3.22
N GLY A 193 -0.58 18.59 -3.45
CA GLY A 193 0.22 18.75 -4.66
C GLY A 193 -0.53 18.33 -5.92
N VAL A 194 -1.29 17.22 -5.88
CA VAL A 194 -2.19 16.81 -6.97
C VAL A 194 -3.27 17.85 -7.24
N ILE A 195 -3.87 18.43 -6.19
CA ILE A 195 -4.86 19.51 -6.34
C ILE A 195 -4.24 20.73 -7.03
N ILE A 196 -3.05 21.17 -6.59
CA ILE A 196 -2.34 22.30 -7.22
C ILE A 196 -2.00 21.98 -8.68
N GLY A 197 -1.50 20.76 -8.93
CA GLY A 197 -1.24 20.26 -10.27
C GLY A 197 -2.48 20.30 -11.17
N TYR A 198 -3.62 19.83 -10.65
CA TYR A 198 -4.89 19.81 -11.38
C TYR A 198 -5.42 21.21 -11.68
N VAL A 199 -5.27 22.16 -10.75
CA VAL A 199 -5.58 23.58 -11.00
C VAL A 199 -4.72 24.14 -12.13
N VAL A 200 -3.42 23.87 -12.12
CA VAL A 200 -2.52 24.29 -13.20
C VAL A 200 -2.89 23.64 -14.53
N ALA A 201 -3.19 22.35 -14.52
CA ALA A 201 -3.63 21.63 -15.71
C ALA A 201 -4.93 22.24 -16.30
N THR A 202 -5.87 22.62 -15.43
CA THR A 202 -7.12 23.30 -15.82
C THR A 202 -6.85 24.64 -16.48
N ILE A 203 -5.99 25.48 -15.88
CA ILE A 203 -5.59 26.79 -16.44
C ILE A 203 -4.91 26.62 -17.81
N ARG A 204 -4.19 25.51 -18.01
CA ARG A 204 -3.48 25.18 -19.24
C ARG A 204 -4.36 24.49 -20.30
N GLY A 205 -5.63 24.23 -20.01
CA GLY A 205 -6.54 23.54 -20.92
C GLY A 205 -6.21 22.06 -21.14
N GLU A 206 -5.53 21.41 -20.19
CA GLU A 206 -5.13 20.00 -20.25
C GLU A 206 -6.22 19.05 -19.74
N VAL A 207 -7.38 19.59 -19.31
CA VAL A 207 -8.47 18.85 -18.67
C VAL A 207 -9.73 18.95 -19.53
N ASP A 208 -10.32 17.81 -19.88
CA ASP A 208 -11.63 17.72 -20.52
C ASP A 208 -12.73 17.45 -19.47
N PHE A 209 -13.67 18.38 -19.35
CA PHE A 209 -14.77 18.30 -18.39
C PHE A 209 -16.07 17.73 -19.00
N ALA A 210 -16.12 17.43 -20.30
CA ALA A 210 -17.32 16.88 -20.93
C ALA A 210 -17.82 15.58 -20.25
N PRO A 211 -16.96 14.62 -19.87
CA PRO A 211 -17.41 13.43 -19.14
C PRO A 211 -18.04 13.76 -17.78
N VAL A 212 -17.65 14.87 -17.15
CA VAL A 212 -18.16 15.29 -15.83
C VAL A 212 -19.53 15.96 -15.95
N SER A 213 -19.80 16.67 -17.05
CA SER A 213 -21.13 17.23 -17.30
C SER A 213 -22.16 16.15 -17.53
N ASP A 214 -21.78 15.10 -18.27
CA ASP A 214 -22.66 14.02 -18.71
C ASP A 214 -22.92 12.99 -17.60
N ALA A 215 -22.02 12.89 -16.62
CA ALA A 215 -22.15 11.97 -15.52
C ALA A 215 -23.31 12.32 -14.57
N SER A 216 -24.05 11.29 -14.15
CA SER A 216 -25.11 11.43 -13.14
C SER A 216 -24.55 11.67 -11.74
N TRP A 217 -25.31 12.38 -10.90
CA TRP A 217 -24.93 12.62 -9.49
C TRP A 217 -25.01 11.38 -8.62
N LEU A 218 -25.99 10.52 -8.87
CA LEU A 218 -26.22 9.26 -8.17
C LEU A 218 -26.29 8.12 -9.19
N GLY A 219 -25.56 7.05 -8.94
CA GLY A 219 -25.54 5.85 -9.78
C GLY A 219 -24.63 4.78 -9.19
N LEU A 220 -24.84 3.52 -9.58
CA LEU A 220 -23.94 2.45 -9.17
C LEU A 220 -22.62 2.54 -9.96
N PRO A 221 -21.49 2.10 -9.37
CA PRO A 221 -20.24 1.95 -10.11
C PRO A 221 -20.37 0.95 -11.26
N GLU A 222 -19.52 1.09 -12.27
CA GLU A 222 -19.41 0.12 -13.35
C GLU A 222 -18.63 -1.11 -12.89
N PHE A 223 -19.23 -2.30 -13.03
CA PHE A 223 -18.61 -3.54 -12.62
C PHE A 223 -18.01 -4.29 -13.80
N VAL A 224 -16.81 -4.82 -13.61
CA VAL A 224 -16.13 -5.70 -14.57
C VAL A 224 -16.05 -7.09 -13.97
N THR A 225 -16.57 -8.09 -14.68
CA THR A 225 -16.53 -9.49 -14.22
C THR A 225 -15.17 -10.13 -14.51
N PRO A 226 -14.64 -10.99 -13.63
CA PRO A 226 -13.35 -11.63 -13.81
C PRO A 226 -13.36 -12.65 -14.97
N THR A 227 -12.23 -12.73 -15.68
CA THR A 227 -11.88 -13.82 -16.59
C THR A 227 -10.62 -14.49 -16.08
N PHE A 228 -10.59 -15.82 -16.06
CA PHE A 228 -9.44 -16.57 -15.55
C PHE A 228 -8.52 -16.96 -16.69
N ASP A 229 -7.30 -16.46 -16.64
CA ASP A 229 -6.20 -16.90 -17.49
C ASP A 229 -5.03 -17.32 -16.61
N VAL A 230 -4.63 -18.58 -16.73
CA VAL A 230 -3.55 -19.16 -15.92
C VAL A 230 -2.20 -18.53 -16.29
N ALA A 231 -2.03 -18.08 -17.54
CA ALA A 231 -0.78 -17.49 -18.02
C ALA A 231 -0.42 -16.21 -17.26
N VAL A 232 -1.42 -15.43 -16.81
CA VAL A 232 -1.18 -14.18 -16.09
C VAL A 232 -1.06 -14.35 -14.58
N LEU A 233 -1.48 -15.49 -13.99
CA LEU A 233 -1.48 -15.68 -12.53
C LEU A 233 -0.07 -15.58 -11.93
N GLY A 234 0.95 -15.99 -12.69
CA GLY A 234 2.35 -15.87 -12.28
C GLY A 234 2.78 -14.42 -12.00
N LEU A 235 2.18 -13.44 -12.69
CA LEU A 235 2.47 -12.01 -12.52
C LEU A 235 2.05 -11.49 -11.14
N PHE A 236 1.05 -12.11 -10.52
CA PHE A 236 0.48 -11.67 -9.26
C PHE A 236 1.09 -12.35 -8.02
N VAL A 237 1.89 -13.40 -8.19
CA VAL A 237 2.56 -14.09 -7.06
C VAL A 237 3.42 -13.13 -6.21
N PRO A 238 4.25 -12.23 -6.80
CA PRO A 238 5.00 -11.24 -6.02
C PRO A 238 4.12 -10.32 -5.18
N VAL A 239 2.93 -9.99 -5.70
CA VAL A 239 1.98 -9.12 -5.01
C VAL A 239 1.52 -9.76 -3.71
N VAL A 240 1.19 -11.05 -3.72
CA VAL A 240 0.82 -11.79 -2.50
C VAL A 240 1.89 -11.64 -1.42
N LEU A 241 3.16 -11.82 -1.78
CA LEU A 241 4.28 -11.75 -0.83
C LEU A 241 4.42 -10.35 -0.23
N VAL A 242 4.26 -9.32 -1.05
CA VAL A 242 4.31 -7.92 -0.62
C VAL A 242 3.17 -7.61 0.33
N LEU A 243 1.93 -7.99 -0.03
CA LEU A 243 0.76 -7.75 0.81
C LEU A 243 0.89 -8.45 2.17
N VAL A 244 1.45 -9.67 2.20
CA VAL A 244 1.73 -10.36 3.45
C VAL A 244 2.68 -9.55 4.32
N ALA A 245 3.83 -9.14 3.77
CA ALA A 245 4.83 -8.39 4.53
C ALA A 245 4.33 -7.00 4.98
N GLU A 246 3.63 -6.29 4.08
CA GLU A 246 3.07 -4.96 4.33
C GLU A 246 2.00 -5.01 5.44
N ASN A 247 1.06 -5.94 5.35
CA ASN A 247 -0.03 -6.05 6.31
C ASN A 247 0.49 -6.50 7.69
N VAL A 248 1.44 -7.45 7.74
CA VAL A 248 2.13 -7.80 9.00
C VAL A 248 2.84 -6.57 9.59
N GLY A 249 3.57 -5.81 8.78
CA GLY A 249 4.25 -4.59 9.20
C GLY A 249 3.29 -3.51 9.73
N HIS A 250 2.13 -3.35 9.10
CA HIS A 250 1.09 -2.43 9.54
C HIS A 250 0.43 -2.85 10.85
N VAL A 251 0.15 -4.14 11.04
CA VAL A 251 -0.32 -4.68 12.33
C VAL A 251 0.70 -4.36 13.44
N LYS A 252 1.99 -4.61 13.19
CA LYS A 252 3.07 -4.31 14.16
C LYS A 252 3.19 -2.81 14.44
N SER A 253 3.03 -1.97 13.43
CA SER A 253 3.03 -0.51 13.58
C SER A 253 1.88 -0.03 14.45
N VAL A 254 0.67 -0.55 14.23
CA VAL A 254 -0.50 -0.22 15.07
C VAL A 254 -0.33 -0.78 16.48
N ALA A 255 0.24 -1.98 16.66
CA ALA A 255 0.55 -2.53 17.97
C ALA A 255 1.51 -1.63 18.77
N ALA A 256 2.58 -1.16 18.12
CA ALA A 256 3.54 -0.25 18.73
C ALA A 256 2.92 1.11 19.12
N MET A 257 2.03 1.66 18.29
CA MET A 257 1.34 2.93 18.57
C MET A 257 0.29 2.82 19.67
N THR A 258 -0.44 1.71 19.71
CA THR A 258 -1.52 1.49 20.68
C THR A 258 -1.03 0.90 22.01
N GLY A 259 0.21 0.40 22.07
CA GLY A 259 0.76 -0.31 23.22
C GLY A 259 0.09 -1.65 23.49
N LYS A 260 -0.72 -2.16 22.55
CA LYS A 260 -1.44 -3.44 22.69
C LYS A 260 -0.73 -4.52 21.89
N ASN A 261 -0.71 -5.75 22.41
CA ASN A 261 -0.31 -6.90 21.62
C ASN A 261 -1.45 -7.24 20.63
N LEU A 262 -1.15 -7.21 19.33
CA LEU A 262 -2.09 -7.48 18.23
C LEU A 262 -1.65 -8.67 17.38
N ASP A 263 -0.70 -9.48 17.85
CA ASP A 263 -0.15 -10.61 17.10
C ASP A 263 -1.21 -11.68 16.81
N ASP A 264 -2.21 -11.79 17.69
CA ASP A 264 -3.36 -12.68 17.52
C ASP A 264 -4.29 -12.26 16.36
N LEU A 265 -4.17 -11.01 15.90
CA LEU A 265 -4.96 -10.45 14.81
C LEU A 265 -4.25 -10.54 13.46
N THR A 266 -2.95 -10.83 13.39
CA THR A 266 -2.20 -10.86 12.12
C THR A 266 -2.86 -11.77 11.08
N GLY A 267 -3.22 -13.00 11.46
CA GLY A 267 -3.92 -13.92 10.55
C GLY A 267 -5.30 -13.42 10.13
N ARG A 268 -6.04 -12.78 11.04
CA ARG A 268 -7.34 -12.17 10.73
C ARG A 268 -7.23 -10.95 9.83
N ALA A 269 -6.18 -10.15 9.98
CA ALA A 269 -5.90 -8.98 9.16
C ALA A 269 -5.56 -9.38 7.72
N LEU A 270 -4.69 -10.38 7.56
CA LEU A 270 -4.39 -10.99 6.25
C LEU A 270 -5.64 -11.62 5.61
N PHE A 271 -6.42 -12.35 6.40
CA PHE A 271 -7.66 -12.95 5.91
C PHE A 271 -8.67 -11.90 5.43
N ALA A 272 -8.85 -10.84 6.21
CA ALA A 272 -9.74 -9.74 5.88
C ALA A 272 -9.31 -8.96 4.63
N ASP A 273 -8.02 -8.69 4.50
CA ASP A 273 -7.46 -8.00 3.32
C ASP A 273 -7.52 -8.87 2.07
N GLY A 274 -7.27 -10.17 2.21
CA GLY A 274 -7.49 -11.16 1.16
C GLY A 274 -8.93 -11.18 0.67
N LEU A 275 -9.91 -11.22 1.59
CA LEU A 275 -11.32 -11.15 1.23
C LEU A 275 -11.72 -9.82 0.58
N ALA A 276 -11.20 -8.70 1.08
CA ALA A 276 -11.42 -7.39 0.46
C ALA A 276 -10.90 -7.34 -0.98
N THR A 277 -9.69 -7.86 -1.19
CA THR A 277 -9.08 -8.01 -2.52
C THR A 277 -9.89 -8.98 -3.40
N THR A 278 -10.40 -10.08 -2.86
CA THR A 278 -11.29 -10.99 -3.58
C THR A 278 -12.57 -10.29 -4.02
N PHE A 279 -13.20 -9.51 -3.14
CA PHE A 279 -14.40 -8.74 -3.51
C PHE A 279 -14.09 -7.69 -4.59
N ALA A 280 -12.96 -7.00 -4.51
CA ALA A 280 -12.50 -6.12 -5.58
C ALA A 280 -12.35 -6.88 -6.91
N GLY A 281 -11.76 -8.07 -6.88
CA GLY A 281 -11.62 -8.96 -8.05
C GLY A 281 -12.93 -9.58 -8.56
N ILE A 282 -14.05 -9.48 -7.82
CA ILE A 282 -15.36 -9.95 -8.31
C ILE A 282 -16.04 -8.89 -9.18
N GLY A 283 -15.82 -7.60 -8.89
CA GLY A 283 -16.53 -6.51 -9.57
C GLY A 283 -15.65 -5.47 -10.25
N GLY A 284 -14.34 -5.69 -10.37
CA GLY A 284 -13.47 -4.78 -11.12
C GLY A 284 -12.88 -3.62 -10.33
N GLY A 285 -12.78 -3.77 -9.00
CA GLY A 285 -11.97 -2.88 -8.17
C GLY A 285 -10.49 -3.27 -8.22
N SER A 286 -9.62 -2.32 -7.87
CA SER A 286 -8.19 -2.60 -7.65
C SER A 286 -7.98 -3.45 -6.38
N GLY A 287 -6.96 -4.29 -6.37
CA GLY A 287 -6.61 -5.07 -5.18
C GLY A 287 -6.21 -4.18 -4.01
N THR A 288 -6.48 -4.63 -2.78
CA THR A 288 -6.39 -3.79 -1.58
C THR A 288 -5.16 -4.09 -0.73
N THR A 289 -4.83 -3.15 0.16
CA THR A 289 -3.94 -3.33 1.30
C THR A 289 -4.32 -2.35 2.41
N THR A 290 -3.78 -2.56 3.60
CA THR A 290 -3.91 -1.63 4.73
C THR A 290 -3.09 -0.36 4.50
N TYR A 291 -3.63 0.83 4.81
CA TYR A 291 -2.98 2.10 4.45
C TYR A 291 -2.09 2.70 5.54
N ALA A 292 -0.81 2.88 5.19
CA ALA A 292 0.19 3.55 6.01
C ALA A 292 -0.15 5.02 6.27
N GLU A 293 -0.79 5.71 5.31
CA GLU A 293 -1.22 7.10 5.41
C GLU A 293 -2.24 7.28 6.54
N ASN A 294 -3.21 6.36 6.63
CA ASN A 294 -4.22 6.37 7.68
C ASN A 294 -3.60 6.06 9.04
N ILE A 295 -2.62 5.15 9.10
CA ILE A 295 -1.79 4.91 10.30
C ILE A 295 -1.03 6.19 10.70
N GLY A 296 -0.53 6.94 9.72
CA GLY A 296 0.07 8.25 9.91
C GLY A 296 -0.92 9.26 10.52
N VAL A 297 -2.16 9.34 10.03
CA VAL A 297 -3.19 10.24 10.58
C VAL A 297 -3.53 9.91 12.03
N MET A 298 -3.74 8.63 12.35
CA MET A 298 -4.05 8.22 13.73
C MET A 298 -2.86 8.48 14.67
N ALA A 299 -1.61 8.31 14.21
CA ALA A 299 -0.41 8.67 14.97
C ALA A 299 -0.33 10.18 15.27
N ALA A 300 -0.81 11.02 14.34
CA ALA A 300 -0.87 12.48 14.50
C ALA A 300 -1.90 12.91 15.54
N THR A 301 -3.09 12.34 15.43
CA THR A 301 -4.29 12.79 16.13
C THR A 301 -4.41 12.13 17.49
N ARG A 302 -3.69 11.03 17.72
CA ARG A 302 -3.84 10.15 18.90
C ARG A 302 -5.26 9.62 19.07
N VAL A 303 -5.99 9.52 17.96
CA VAL A 303 -7.33 8.94 17.91
C VAL A 303 -7.23 7.59 17.21
N TYR A 304 -7.23 6.51 17.99
CA TYR A 304 -7.13 5.13 17.49
C TYR A 304 -8.50 4.45 17.37
N SER A 305 -9.58 5.21 17.51
CA SER A 305 -10.97 4.76 17.47
C SER A 305 -11.31 4.07 16.14
N THR A 306 -11.82 2.84 16.21
CA THR A 306 -12.35 2.14 15.03
C THR A 306 -13.64 2.78 14.50
N ALA A 307 -14.36 3.56 15.33
CA ALA A 307 -15.57 4.29 14.89
C ALA A 307 -15.27 5.28 13.77
N ALA A 308 -14.09 5.91 13.77
CA ALA A 308 -13.69 6.83 12.72
C ALA A 308 -13.52 6.10 11.37
N TYR A 309 -13.02 4.86 11.39
CA TYR A 309 -12.87 4.03 10.20
C TYR A 309 -14.20 3.51 9.65
N TRP A 310 -15.19 3.26 10.52
CA TRP A 310 -16.57 3.03 10.08
C TRP A 310 -17.15 4.24 9.34
N VAL A 311 -16.96 5.45 9.88
CA VAL A 311 -17.38 6.66 9.18
C VAL A 311 -16.64 6.79 7.84
N ALA A 312 -15.33 6.53 7.81
CA ALA A 312 -14.56 6.59 6.58
C ALA A 312 -15.08 5.60 5.52
N GLY A 313 -15.32 4.35 5.90
CA GLY A 313 -15.89 3.32 5.02
C GLY A 313 -17.28 3.69 4.50
N VAL A 314 -18.19 4.15 5.37
CA VAL A 314 -19.53 4.59 4.94
C VAL A 314 -19.46 5.81 4.02
N THR A 315 -18.58 6.77 4.33
CA THR A 315 -18.40 7.97 3.48
C THR A 315 -17.85 7.58 2.11
N ALA A 316 -16.85 6.70 2.06
CA ALA A 316 -16.30 6.19 0.81
C ALA A 316 -17.34 5.43 0.00
N LEU A 317 -18.19 4.62 0.65
CA LEU A 317 -19.29 3.91 -0.01
C LEU A 317 -20.27 4.90 -0.65
N VAL A 318 -20.71 5.93 0.08
CA VAL A 318 -21.60 6.96 -0.46
C VAL A 318 -20.96 7.73 -1.61
N LEU A 319 -19.69 8.12 -1.49
CA LEU A 319 -18.96 8.81 -2.57
C LEU A 319 -18.80 7.93 -3.81
N SER A 320 -18.63 6.62 -3.64
CA SER A 320 -18.48 5.68 -4.75
C SER A 320 -19.76 5.53 -5.57
N MET A 321 -20.92 5.85 -4.99
CA MET A 321 -22.22 5.88 -5.68
C MET A 321 -22.47 7.19 -6.43
N SER A 322 -21.43 8.02 -6.63
CA SER A 322 -21.49 9.22 -7.43
C SER A 322 -20.63 9.09 -8.69
N PRO A 323 -21.23 8.72 -9.84
CA PRO A 323 -20.53 8.67 -11.13
C PRO A 323 -19.87 9.99 -11.47
N LYS A 324 -20.50 11.13 -11.15
CA LYS A 324 -19.91 12.47 -11.35
C LYS A 324 -18.61 12.67 -10.58
N PHE A 325 -18.54 12.17 -9.34
CA PHE A 325 -17.31 12.21 -8.59
C PHE A 325 -16.24 11.31 -9.24
N GLY A 326 -16.59 10.09 -9.64
CA GLY A 326 -15.68 9.20 -10.38
C GLY A 326 -15.15 9.81 -11.69
N ALA A 327 -16.04 10.44 -12.48
CA ALA A 327 -15.69 11.13 -13.71
C ALA A 327 -14.73 12.29 -13.46
N LEU A 328 -14.96 13.10 -12.41
CA LEU A 328 -14.05 14.18 -12.02
C LEU A 328 -12.63 13.64 -11.75
N ILE A 329 -12.51 12.54 -11.01
CA ILE A 329 -11.21 11.90 -10.74
C ILE A 329 -10.58 11.39 -12.04
N ALA A 330 -11.36 10.82 -12.95
CA ALA A 330 -10.88 10.34 -14.24
C ALA A 330 -10.35 11.46 -15.16
N THR A 331 -10.69 12.73 -14.91
CA THR A 331 -10.16 13.86 -15.69
C THR A 331 -8.74 14.27 -15.30
N ILE A 332 -8.14 13.68 -14.25
CA ILE A 332 -6.79 14.04 -13.81
C ILE A 332 -5.78 13.71 -14.92
N PRO A 333 -5.08 14.71 -15.50
CA PRO A 333 -4.26 14.48 -16.68
C PRO A 333 -2.93 13.82 -16.33
N ALA A 334 -2.32 13.19 -17.35
CA ALA A 334 -1.08 12.44 -17.23
C ALA A 334 0.07 13.25 -16.58
N GLY A 335 0.15 14.57 -16.80
CA GLY A 335 1.16 15.41 -16.15
C GLY A 335 1.05 15.41 -14.62
N VAL A 336 -0.16 15.57 -14.08
CA VAL A 336 -0.41 15.54 -12.64
C VAL A 336 -0.07 14.16 -12.06
N LEU A 337 -0.49 13.09 -12.75
CA LEU A 337 -0.13 11.72 -12.38
C LEU A 337 1.39 11.52 -12.41
N GLY A 338 2.08 12.05 -13.41
CA GLY A 338 3.53 11.97 -13.56
C GLY A 338 4.25 12.59 -12.37
N GLY A 339 3.91 13.82 -12.00
CA GLY A 339 4.52 14.48 -10.83
C GLY A 339 4.24 13.77 -9.51
N ALA A 340 3.01 13.29 -9.30
CA ALA A 340 2.64 12.57 -8.08
C ALA A 340 3.32 11.18 -7.99
N THR A 341 3.34 10.43 -9.10
CA THR A 341 3.94 9.09 -9.15
C THR A 341 5.45 9.13 -9.07
N THR A 342 6.14 10.16 -9.57
CA THR A 342 7.58 10.34 -9.34
C THR A 342 7.91 10.36 -7.86
N MET A 343 7.15 11.09 -7.04
CA MET A 343 7.35 11.09 -5.58
C MET A 343 6.97 9.75 -4.95
N LEU A 344 5.80 9.20 -5.31
CA LEU A 344 5.28 7.97 -4.70
C LEU A 344 6.16 6.76 -4.96
N TYR A 345 6.53 6.50 -6.22
CA TYR A 345 7.35 5.35 -6.58
C TYR A 345 8.75 5.43 -5.98
N GLY A 346 9.34 6.63 -5.96
CA GLY A 346 10.59 6.88 -5.25
C GLY A 346 10.46 6.62 -3.74
N MET A 347 9.37 7.07 -3.12
CA MET A 347 9.12 6.83 -1.69
C MET A 347 8.94 5.34 -1.37
N ILE A 348 8.25 4.57 -2.22
CA ILE A 348 8.13 3.11 -2.07
C ILE A 348 9.53 2.46 -2.14
N GLY A 349 10.36 2.87 -3.09
CA GLY A 349 11.76 2.45 -3.20
C GLY A 349 12.53 2.64 -1.88
N ILE A 350 12.42 3.84 -1.32
CA ILE A 350 13.07 4.21 -0.06
C ILE A 350 12.43 3.56 1.17
N LEU A 351 11.15 3.18 1.13
CA LEU A 351 10.52 2.39 2.21
C LEU A 351 11.17 1.00 2.32
N GLY A 352 11.52 0.37 1.19
CA GLY A 352 12.33 -0.86 1.20
C GLY A 352 13.68 -0.66 1.91
N ALA A 353 14.36 0.45 1.63
CA ALA A 353 15.60 0.82 2.31
C ALA A 353 15.39 1.11 3.81
N ARG A 354 14.27 1.73 4.18
CA ARG A 354 13.89 1.98 5.58
C ARG A 354 13.73 0.67 6.35
N ILE A 355 13.16 -0.37 5.73
CA ILE A 355 13.04 -1.71 6.33
C ILE A 355 14.44 -2.26 6.67
N TRP A 356 15.41 -2.12 5.76
CA TRP A 356 16.78 -2.55 6.03
C TRP A 356 17.41 -1.80 7.21
N VAL A 357 17.27 -0.47 7.23
CA VAL A 357 17.84 0.37 8.29
C VAL A 357 17.21 0.08 9.65
N GLN A 358 15.88 0.00 9.72
CA GLN A 358 15.16 -0.23 10.99
C GLN A 358 15.45 -1.62 11.57
N ASN A 359 15.66 -2.61 10.71
CA ASN A 359 15.99 -3.98 11.12
C ASN A 359 17.51 -4.23 11.19
N LYS A 360 18.34 -3.18 11.06
CA LYS A 360 19.81 -3.26 11.13
C LYS A 360 20.39 -4.35 10.21
N VAL A 361 19.91 -4.41 8.98
CA VAL A 361 20.42 -5.34 7.97
C VAL A 361 21.88 -5.02 7.67
N ASP A 362 22.77 -5.98 7.91
CA ASP A 362 24.19 -5.84 7.67
C ASP A 362 24.54 -6.19 6.22
N PHE A 363 24.91 -5.18 5.42
CA PHE A 363 25.35 -5.35 4.03
C PHE A 363 26.82 -5.76 3.89
N SER A 364 27.55 -5.88 4.99
CA SER A 364 28.88 -6.50 5.00
C SER A 364 28.79 -8.03 4.84
N ASP A 365 27.66 -8.63 5.22
CA ASP A 365 27.36 -10.03 4.91
C ASP A 365 27.10 -10.16 3.40
N PRO A 366 27.93 -10.94 2.66
CA PRO A 366 27.76 -11.14 1.22
C PRO A 366 26.38 -11.69 0.86
N VAL A 367 25.76 -12.50 1.73
CA VAL A 367 24.41 -13.03 1.51
C VAL A 367 23.40 -11.88 1.42
N ASN A 368 23.47 -10.92 2.34
CA ASN A 368 22.54 -9.80 2.36
C ASN A 368 22.80 -8.85 1.19
N LEU A 369 24.08 -8.54 0.91
CA LEU A 369 24.46 -7.69 -0.22
C LEU A 369 23.98 -8.24 -1.55
N THR A 370 24.23 -9.51 -1.83
CA THR A 370 23.78 -10.14 -3.09
C THR A 370 22.26 -10.26 -3.17
N THR A 371 21.59 -10.54 -2.04
CA THR A 371 20.12 -10.59 -1.96
C THR A 371 19.47 -9.23 -2.28
N ALA A 372 20.11 -8.10 -2.00
CA ALA A 372 19.62 -6.80 -2.47
C ALA A 372 20.04 -6.51 -3.91
N ALA A 373 21.33 -6.65 -4.23
CA ALA A 373 21.90 -6.16 -5.48
C ALA A 373 21.30 -6.81 -6.73
N VAL A 374 21.25 -8.15 -6.78
CA VAL A 374 20.84 -8.87 -7.99
C VAL A 374 19.34 -8.67 -8.29
N PRO A 375 18.42 -8.91 -7.33
CA PRO A 375 17.00 -8.70 -7.58
C PRO A 375 16.66 -7.28 -8.01
N LEU A 376 17.27 -6.26 -7.39
CA LEU A 376 17.02 -4.88 -7.76
C LEU A 376 17.35 -4.61 -9.23
N VAL A 377 18.49 -5.09 -9.72
CA VAL A 377 18.85 -4.93 -11.14
C VAL A 377 17.88 -5.70 -12.05
N VAL A 378 17.55 -6.96 -11.71
CA VAL A 378 16.59 -7.79 -12.46
C VAL A 378 15.23 -7.08 -12.57
N GLY A 379 14.77 -6.47 -11.48
CA GLY A 379 13.53 -5.72 -11.45
C GLY A 379 13.60 -4.40 -12.22
N ILE A 380 14.57 -3.55 -11.93
CA ILE A 380 14.69 -2.22 -12.54
C ILE A 380 14.89 -2.31 -14.04
N ALA A 381 15.73 -3.24 -14.51
CA ALA A 381 16.00 -3.45 -15.92
C ALA A 381 14.89 -4.26 -16.64
N ASN A 382 13.84 -4.65 -15.92
CA ASN A 382 12.72 -5.46 -16.41
C ASN A 382 13.15 -6.72 -17.17
N PHE A 383 14.01 -7.54 -16.55
CA PHE A 383 14.42 -8.81 -17.15
C PHE A 383 13.18 -9.65 -17.44
N THR A 384 13.16 -10.28 -18.60
CA THR A 384 12.00 -11.05 -19.08
C THR A 384 12.43 -12.47 -19.39
N TRP A 385 11.68 -13.44 -18.90
CA TRP A 385 11.89 -14.86 -19.19
C TRP A 385 10.57 -15.49 -19.65
N VAL A 386 10.59 -16.08 -20.84
CA VAL A 386 9.44 -16.73 -21.45
C VAL A 386 9.63 -18.25 -21.38
N ILE A 387 8.65 -18.96 -20.83
CA ILE A 387 8.60 -20.43 -20.77
C ILE A 387 7.27 -20.90 -21.35
N GLY A 388 7.29 -21.44 -22.57
CA GLY A 388 6.05 -21.73 -23.29
C GLY A 388 5.23 -20.46 -23.48
N ASP A 389 3.97 -20.48 -23.04
CA ASP A 389 3.05 -19.34 -23.12
C ASP A 389 3.10 -18.41 -21.89
N VAL A 390 3.98 -18.69 -20.91
CA VAL A 390 4.08 -17.91 -19.68
C VAL A 390 5.28 -16.96 -19.73
N THR A 391 5.03 -15.66 -19.53
CA THR A 391 6.05 -14.62 -19.46
C THR A 391 6.24 -14.14 -18.03
N PHE A 392 7.46 -14.25 -17.51
CA PHE A 392 7.86 -13.68 -16.23
C PHE A 392 8.68 -12.41 -16.44
N GLU A 393 8.17 -11.28 -15.94
CA GLU A 393 8.83 -9.98 -16.05
C GLU A 393 9.64 -9.61 -14.79
N GLY A 394 10.23 -8.41 -14.78
CA GLY A 394 11.24 -8.00 -13.80
C GLY A 394 10.79 -8.10 -12.35
N ILE A 395 9.53 -7.78 -12.04
CA ILE A 395 9.00 -7.90 -10.66
C ILE A 395 8.93 -9.35 -10.22
N ALA A 396 8.42 -10.24 -11.08
CA ALA A 396 8.30 -11.66 -10.78
C ALA A 396 9.68 -12.32 -10.64
N LEU A 397 10.55 -12.11 -11.63
CA LEU A 397 11.90 -12.67 -11.61
C LEU A 397 12.75 -12.08 -10.48
N GLY A 398 12.64 -10.78 -10.22
CA GLY A 398 13.37 -10.13 -9.14
C GLY A 398 12.93 -10.65 -7.78
N THR A 399 11.62 -10.78 -7.55
CA THR A 399 11.09 -11.34 -6.30
C THR A 399 11.52 -12.79 -6.09
N ALA A 400 11.41 -13.62 -7.12
CA ALA A 400 11.91 -15.00 -7.08
C ALA A 400 13.42 -15.04 -6.80
N SER A 401 14.19 -14.16 -7.45
CA SER A 401 15.64 -14.06 -7.24
C SER A 401 15.96 -13.68 -5.79
N ALA A 402 15.24 -12.73 -5.19
CA ALA A 402 15.48 -12.34 -3.79
C ALA A 402 15.29 -13.52 -2.83
N LEU A 403 14.23 -14.30 -3.02
CA LEU A 403 13.97 -15.50 -2.23
C LEU A 403 15.03 -16.57 -2.46
N VAL A 404 15.29 -16.94 -3.72
CA VAL A 404 16.21 -18.03 -4.05
C VAL A 404 17.64 -17.70 -3.61
N ILE A 405 18.13 -16.51 -3.96
CA ILE A 405 19.49 -16.08 -3.61
C ILE A 405 19.68 -16.11 -2.10
N TYR A 406 18.75 -15.52 -1.32
CA TYR A 406 18.87 -15.48 0.13
C TYR A 406 18.96 -16.89 0.73
N HIS A 407 17.99 -17.75 0.44
CA HIS A 407 17.92 -19.07 1.08
C HIS A 407 19.05 -19.98 0.63
N VAL A 408 19.39 -19.99 -0.66
CA VAL A 408 20.47 -20.81 -1.19
C VAL A 408 21.82 -20.36 -0.61
N MET A 409 22.13 -19.06 -0.68
CA MET A 409 23.40 -18.55 -0.17
C MET A 409 23.48 -18.69 1.36
N ARG A 410 22.40 -18.45 2.11
CA ARG A 410 22.41 -18.62 3.57
C ARG A 410 22.61 -20.08 3.96
N ASN A 411 21.98 -21.03 3.26
CA ASN A 411 22.18 -22.45 3.52
C ASN A 411 23.61 -22.91 3.18
N ILE A 412 24.14 -22.50 2.04
CA ILE A 412 25.53 -22.80 1.65
C ILE A 412 26.51 -22.18 2.65
N SER A 413 26.30 -20.92 3.04
CA SER A 413 27.19 -20.22 3.98
C SER A 413 27.20 -20.85 5.37
N ARG A 414 26.03 -21.35 5.83
CA ARG A 414 25.94 -22.12 7.07
C ARG A 414 26.66 -23.47 6.96
N TRP A 415 26.47 -24.18 5.86
CA TRP A 415 27.12 -25.48 5.64
C TRP A 415 28.65 -25.38 5.53
N ARG A 416 29.15 -24.30 4.92
CA ARG A 416 30.58 -24.03 4.76
C ARG A 416 31.23 -23.35 5.96
N GLY A 417 30.46 -22.92 6.97
CA GLY A 417 30.97 -22.16 8.11
C GLY A 417 31.45 -20.75 7.75
N THR A 418 31.06 -20.20 6.59
CA THR A 418 31.40 -18.84 6.14
C THR A 418 30.38 -17.81 6.60
N SER A 419 29.46 -18.19 7.48
CA SER A 419 28.42 -17.30 7.98
C SER A 419 29.05 -16.23 8.85
N GLN A 420 29.02 -14.99 8.36
CA GLN A 420 29.14 -13.82 9.23
C GLN A 420 27.86 -13.83 10.07
N GLU A 421 27.95 -14.26 11.33
CA GLU A 421 26.88 -14.02 12.29
C GLU A 421 26.69 -12.51 12.42
N PRO A 422 25.45 -11.98 12.52
CA PRO A 422 25.26 -10.55 12.64
C PRO A 422 26.06 -10.08 13.86
N ALA A 423 26.87 -9.04 13.67
CA ALA A 423 27.42 -8.27 14.78
C ALA A 423 26.25 -7.91 15.70
N SER A 424 26.21 -8.52 16.89
CA SER A 424 25.34 -8.05 17.96
C SER A 424 25.62 -6.55 18.16
N PRO A 425 24.65 -5.71 18.56
CA PRO A 425 24.92 -4.30 18.87
C PRO A 425 26.05 -4.08 19.90
N ALA A 426 26.54 -5.14 20.54
CA ALA A 426 27.69 -5.17 21.43
C ALA A 426 29.07 -5.29 20.74
N SER A 427 29.16 -5.48 19.42
CA SER A 427 30.45 -5.68 18.71
C SER A 427 30.80 -4.58 17.72
N VAL A 428 30.21 -3.39 17.86
CA VAL A 428 30.83 -2.17 17.34
C VAL A 428 31.73 -1.66 18.45
N PRO A 429 33.07 -1.66 18.30
CA PRO A 429 33.93 -0.90 19.19
C PRO A 429 33.42 0.54 19.21
N GLY A 430 32.92 0.98 20.37
CA GLY A 430 32.74 2.40 20.61
C GLY A 430 34.07 3.09 20.34
N GLY A 431 34.04 4.31 19.79
CA GLY A 431 35.22 5.05 19.32
C GLY A 431 36.31 5.37 20.36
N GLU A 432 36.33 4.69 21.49
CA GLU A 432 37.39 4.73 22.51
C GLU A 432 38.52 3.71 22.25
N GLU A 433 38.30 2.64 21.47
CA GLU A 433 39.34 1.63 21.17
C GLU A 433 40.38 2.05 20.11
N MET A 434 40.28 3.28 19.56
CA MET A 434 41.28 3.85 18.64
C MET A 434 42.31 4.76 19.33
N ALA A 435 42.27 4.86 20.67
CA ALA A 435 43.19 5.73 21.41
C ALA A 435 44.50 5.03 21.86
N ASP A 436 44.57 3.70 21.80
CA ASP A 436 45.76 2.93 22.18
C ASP A 436 46.17 1.95 21.07
N ARG A 437 46.75 2.47 19.97
CA ARG A 437 47.68 1.74 19.10
C ARG A 437 48.72 2.66 18.47
#